data_AF-A0A2W4QXS3-F1
#
_entry.id   AF-A0A2W4QXS3-F1
#
_cell.length_a   1.000
_cell.length_b   1.000
_cell.length_c   1.000
_cell.angle_alpha   90.00
_cell.angle_beta   90.00
_cell.angle_gamma   90.00
#
_symmetry.space_group_name_H-M   'P 1'
#
loop_
_entity.id
_entity.type
_entity.pdbx_description
1 polymer ?
#
loop_
_entity_poly.entity_id
_entity_poly.type
_entity_poly.pdbx_seq_one_letter_code
_entity_poly.pdbx_strand_id
1 'polypeptide(L)'
;MATWKPDPTFYPSPRMAMQAEPEKLAYVAMLDVTGNRPDALGVVDLDPGSSTYGELIHRTPMPNVGDELHHFGWNACSSALCPYAPHPHVERRYLIVPGLRSSRIHVLDTKPEPRAPEIVKVIEPE
;
A
#
# COMPACT_ATOMS: atom_id res chain seq x y z
N MET A 1 14.32 -11.15 0.42
CA MET A 1 15.75 -11.35 0.76
C MET A 1 16.27 -10.02 1.26
N ALA A 2 17.08 -10.00 2.33
CA ALA A 2 17.70 -8.76 2.78
C ALA A 2 18.64 -8.23 1.67
N THR A 3 18.43 -7.00 1.23
CA THR A 3 19.30 -6.33 0.25
C THR A 3 20.42 -5.61 1.00
N TRP A 4 21.64 -5.67 0.47
CA TRP A 4 22.79 -4.92 1.01
C TRP A 4 22.71 -3.41 0.72
N LYS A 5 21.73 -2.99 -0.07
CA LYS A 5 21.41 -1.60 -0.37
C LYS A 5 20.02 -1.28 0.18
N PRO A 6 19.76 -0.03 0.60
CA PRO A 6 18.41 0.40 0.95
C PRO A 6 17.43 0.19 -0.22
N ASP A 7 16.15 0.08 0.13
CA ASP A 7 15.07 0.00 -0.86
C ASP A 7 15.18 1.15 -1.89
N PRO A 8 15.11 0.86 -3.20
CA PRO A 8 15.29 1.88 -4.25
C PRO A 8 14.19 2.97 -4.24
N THR A 9 13.08 2.76 -3.53
CA THR A 9 11.99 3.72 -3.36
C THR A 9 12.13 4.58 -2.09
N PHE A 10 13.26 4.46 -1.38
CA PHE A 10 13.62 5.35 -0.28
C PHE A 10 14.52 6.48 -0.79
N TYR A 11 14.10 7.71 -0.52
CA TYR A 11 14.76 8.91 -1.03
C TYR A 11 15.32 9.74 0.14
N PRO A 12 16.62 10.03 0.19
CA PRO A 12 17.24 10.80 1.26
C PRO A 12 16.72 12.24 1.41
N SER A 13 16.13 12.81 0.37
CA SER A 13 15.63 14.19 0.37
C SER A 13 14.40 14.37 -0.55
N PRO A 14 13.59 15.42 -0.34
CA PRO A 14 12.48 15.75 -1.23
C PRO A 14 12.93 15.94 -2.68
N ARG A 15 14.08 16.60 -2.92
CA ARG A 15 14.63 16.79 -4.27
C ARG A 15 14.86 15.46 -4.99
N MET A 16 15.43 14.47 -4.30
CA MET A 16 15.65 13.14 -4.89
C MET A 16 14.33 12.40 -5.13
N ALA A 17 13.35 12.55 -4.26
CA ALA A 17 12.01 11.97 -4.46
C ALA A 17 11.33 12.55 -5.71
N MET A 18 11.45 13.87 -5.95
CA MET A 18 10.91 14.53 -7.14
C MET A 18 11.60 14.14 -8.45
N GLN A 19 12.82 13.58 -8.38
CA GLN A 19 13.60 13.13 -9.53
C GLN A 19 13.45 11.63 -9.81
N ALA A 20 12.71 10.91 -8.97
CA ALA A 20 12.48 9.49 -9.13
C ALA A 20 11.55 9.20 -10.33
N GLU A 21 11.50 7.94 -10.74
CA GLU A 21 10.58 7.48 -11.77
C GLU A 21 9.11 7.77 -11.37
N PRO A 22 8.26 8.19 -12.33
CA PRO A 22 6.82 8.33 -12.10
C PRO A 22 6.17 7.02 -11.66
N GLU A 23 5.13 7.12 -10.85
CA GLU A 23 4.33 5.98 -10.45
C GLU A 23 3.64 5.30 -11.64
N LYS A 24 3.50 3.98 -11.55
CA LYS A 24 2.80 3.16 -12.56
C LYS A 24 1.51 2.54 -12.05
N LEU A 25 1.25 2.65 -10.74
CA LEU A 25 0.07 2.11 -10.07
C LEU A 25 -0.41 3.08 -8.99
N ALA A 26 -1.72 3.17 -8.80
CA ALA A 26 -2.32 3.79 -7.64
C ALA A 26 -3.12 2.76 -6.83
N TYR A 27 -2.86 2.73 -5.53
CA TYR A 27 -3.68 1.99 -4.56
C TYR A 27 -4.77 2.91 -4.03
N VAL A 28 -6.01 2.45 -4.01
CA VAL A 28 -7.19 3.26 -3.67
C VAL A 28 -8.03 2.53 -2.64
N ALA A 29 -8.36 3.20 -1.53
CA ALA A 29 -9.35 2.68 -0.58
C ALA A 29 -10.75 2.77 -1.21
N MET A 30 -11.44 1.63 -1.31
CA MET A 30 -12.80 1.53 -1.84
C MET A 30 -13.77 1.19 -0.70
N LEU A 31 -14.69 2.11 -0.43
CA LEU A 31 -15.70 1.98 0.62
C LEU A 31 -17.04 1.49 0.06
N ASP A 32 -17.66 0.49 0.67
CA ASP A 32 -19.07 0.16 0.45
C ASP A 32 -19.95 0.91 1.47
N VAL A 33 -20.48 2.05 1.06
CA VAL A 33 -21.30 2.93 1.94
C VAL A 33 -22.58 2.26 2.46
N THR A 34 -23.00 1.14 1.85
CA THR A 34 -24.17 0.38 2.32
C THR A 34 -23.85 -0.55 3.48
N GLY A 35 -22.58 -0.89 3.67
CA GLY A 35 -22.12 -1.85 4.68
C GLY A 35 -22.51 -3.30 4.39
N ASN A 36 -23.02 -3.61 3.20
CA ASN A 36 -23.48 -4.95 2.82
C ASN A 36 -22.40 -5.78 2.13
N ARG A 37 -21.32 -5.12 1.66
CA ARG A 37 -20.16 -5.78 1.08
C ARG A 37 -18.90 -5.34 1.81
N PRO A 38 -17.85 -6.16 1.82
CA PRO A 38 -16.56 -5.72 2.30
C PRO A 38 -16.07 -4.53 1.49
N ASP A 39 -15.42 -3.61 2.19
CA ASP A 39 -14.56 -2.62 1.56
C ASP A 39 -13.41 -3.33 0.83
N ALA A 40 -12.70 -2.62 -0.04
CA ALA A 40 -11.61 -3.22 -0.81
C ALA A 40 -10.44 -2.26 -1.00
N LEU A 41 -9.26 -2.84 -1.22
CA LEU A 41 -8.16 -2.11 -1.84
C LEU A 41 -8.28 -2.25 -3.37
N GLY A 42 -8.46 -1.13 -4.06
CA GLY A 42 -8.41 -1.07 -5.52
C GLY A 42 -7.00 -0.79 -6.02
N VAL A 43 -6.64 -1.35 -7.18
CA VAL A 43 -5.41 -1.02 -7.90
C VAL A 43 -5.77 -0.41 -9.25
N VAL A 44 -5.33 0.81 -9.50
CA VAL A 44 -5.50 1.53 -10.76
C VAL A 44 -4.19 1.54 -11.54
N ASP A 45 -4.24 1.23 -12.83
CA ASP A 45 -3.07 1.31 -13.71
C ASP A 45 -2.82 2.76 -14.12
N LEU A 46 -1.62 3.26 -13.84
CA LEU A 46 -1.20 4.63 -14.15
C LEU A 46 -0.12 4.68 -15.23
N ASP A 47 0.25 3.56 -15.86
CA ASP A 47 1.22 3.57 -16.94
C ASP A 47 0.60 4.05 -18.26
N PRO A 48 0.99 5.21 -18.83
CA PRO A 48 0.41 5.69 -20.09
C PRO A 48 0.70 4.76 -21.29
N GLY A 49 1.68 3.86 -21.16
CA GLY A 49 1.98 2.84 -22.17
C GLY A 49 1.15 1.56 -22.03
N SER A 50 0.36 1.41 -20.97
CA SER A 50 -0.48 0.24 -20.71
C SER A 50 -1.79 0.30 -21.49
N SER A 51 -2.27 -0.85 -21.98
CA SER A 51 -3.60 -0.95 -22.60
C SER A 51 -4.75 -0.74 -21.60
N THR A 52 -4.47 -0.83 -20.30
CA THR A 52 -5.43 -0.62 -19.21
C THR A 52 -5.18 0.71 -18.48
N TYR A 53 -4.47 1.66 -19.08
CA TYR A 53 -4.19 2.96 -18.48
C TYR A 53 -5.47 3.67 -18.02
N GLY A 54 -5.52 4.06 -16.75
CA GLY A 54 -6.68 4.71 -16.13
C GLY A 54 -7.77 3.76 -15.64
N GLU A 55 -7.57 2.44 -15.76
CA GLU A 55 -8.55 1.43 -15.34
C GLU A 55 -8.24 0.83 -13.97
N LEU A 56 -9.30 0.40 -13.27
CA LEU A 56 -9.21 -0.41 -12.07
C LEU A 56 -8.88 -1.86 -12.46
N ILE A 57 -7.62 -2.26 -12.30
CA ILE A 57 -7.09 -3.55 -12.77
C ILE A 57 -7.20 -4.68 -11.73
N HIS A 58 -7.37 -4.33 -10.45
CA HIS A 58 -7.52 -5.32 -9.38
C HIS A 58 -8.31 -4.78 -8.19
N ARG A 59 -8.93 -5.69 -7.44
CA ARG A 59 -9.65 -5.41 -6.19
C ARG A 59 -9.35 -6.52 -5.17
N THR A 60 -8.80 -6.14 -4.03
CA THR A 60 -8.59 -7.02 -2.88
C THR A 60 -9.66 -6.73 -1.83
N PRO A 61 -10.74 -7.53 -1.73
CA PRO A 61 -11.77 -7.30 -0.72
C PRO A 61 -11.23 -7.59 0.69
N MET A 62 -11.63 -6.79 1.67
CA MET A 62 -11.40 -7.08 3.09
C MET A 62 -12.18 -8.34 3.50
N PRO A 63 -11.74 -9.06 4.54
CA PRO A 63 -12.38 -10.31 4.94
C PRO A 63 -13.77 -10.12 5.57
N ASN A 64 -14.07 -8.90 6.05
CA ASN A 64 -15.30 -8.60 6.78
C ASN A 64 -15.96 -7.32 6.24
N VAL A 65 -17.24 -7.13 6.58
CA VAL A 65 -17.98 -5.89 6.29
C VAL A 65 -17.77 -4.83 7.37
N GLY A 66 -18.05 -3.57 7.03
CA GLY A 66 -18.14 -2.48 8.01
C GLY A 66 -16.81 -1.92 8.50
N ASP A 67 -15.74 -2.05 7.71
CA ASP A 67 -14.42 -1.47 8.04
C ASP A 67 -14.40 0.04 8.03
N GLU A 68 -15.06 0.64 7.04
CA GLU A 68 -14.92 2.06 6.72
C GLU A 68 -13.47 2.39 6.38
N LEU A 69 -12.94 1.77 5.31
CA LEU A 69 -11.60 2.11 4.82
C LEU A 69 -11.53 3.60 4.47
N HIS A 70 -10.46 4.25 4.93
CA HIS A 70 -10.34 5.70 4.83
C HIS A 70 -8.92 6.15 4.43
N HIS A 71 -7.98 6.21 5.37
CA HIS A 71 -6.57 6.49 5.12
C HIS A 71 -5.74 5.24 5.37
N PHE A 72 -4.65 5.08 4.61
CA PHE A 72 -3.71 3.98 4.77
C PHE A 72 -2.30 4.43 4.37
N GLY A 73 -1.29 3.63 4.70
CA GLY A 73 0.10 3.97 4.41
C GLY A 73 1.00 2.75 4.25
N TRP A 74 2.28 2.99 3.96
CA TRP A 74 3.28 1.93 3.84
C TRP A 74 3.87 1.57 5.19
N ASN A 75 4.28 0.30 5.36
CA ASN A 75 5.03 -0.17 6.53
C ASN A 75 6.39 0.54 6.71
N ALA A 76 7.01 0.95 5.62
CA ALA A 76 8.28 1.66 5.60
C ALA A 76 8.35 2.63 4.42
N CYS A 77 9.09 3.72 4.58
CA CYS A 77 9.28 4.75 3.57
C CYS A 77 10.66 5.41 3.74
N SER A 78 10.90 6.52 3.05
CA SER A 78 12.15 7.28 3.09
C SER A 78 12.65 7.64 4.50
N SER A 79 11.78 7.68 5.52
CA SER A 79 12.18 7.89 6.91
C SER A 79 13.09 6.78 7.46
N ALA A 80 13.10 5.60 6.86
CA ALA A 80 14.03 4.53 7.20
C ALA A 80 15.51 4.90 6.94
N LEU A 81 15.77 5.97 6.17
CA LEU A 81 17.09 6.55 5.93
C LEU A 81 17.49 7.62 6.96
N CYS A 82 16.64 7.93 7.95
CA CYS A 82 16.93 8.95 8.95
C CYS A 82 18.23 8.61 9.71
N PRO A 83 19.23 9.51 9.76
CA PRO A 83 20.54 9.21 10.36
C PRO A 83 20.47 8.80 11.84
N TYR A 84 19.50 9.31 12.59
CA TYR A 84 19.35 9.03 14.02
C TYR A 84 18.59 7.72 14.31
N ALA A 85 17.91 7.14 13.31
CA ALA A 85 17.13 5.92 13.44
C ALA A 85 17.14 5.11 12.13
N PRO A 86 18.32 4.67 11.66
CA PRO A 86 18.42 3.97 10.39
C PRO A 86 17.83 2.57 10.49
N HIS A 87 16.98 2.22 9.53
CA HIS A 87 16.43 0.87 9.38
C HIS A 87 16.83 0.33 8.00
N PRO A 88 18.10 -0.07 7.80
CA PRO A 88 18.62 -0.40 6.47
C PRO A 88 18.09 -1.72 5.88
N HIS A 89 17.38 -2.53 6.69
CA HIS A 89 16.91 -3.86 6.30
C HIS A 89 15.38 -3.94 6.18
N VAL A 90 14.69 -2.79 6.08
CA VAL A 90 13.25 -2.75 5.77
C VAL A 90 13.02 -2.31 4.32
N GLU A 91 11.88 -2.70 3.77
CA GLU A 91 11.44 -2.36 2.42
C GLU A 91 10.03 -1.76 2.42
N ARG A 92 9.74 -0.90 1.45
CA ARG A 92 8.37 -0.43 1.15
C ARG A 92 7.64 -1.57 0.47
N ARG A 93 6.85 -2.32 1.23
CA ARG A 93 6.24 -3.56 0.73
C ARG A 93 4.81 -3.80 1.16
N TYR A 94 4.49 -3.48 2.41
CA TYR A 94 3.16 -3.74 2.93
C TYR A 94 2.36 -2.46 3.02
N LEU A 95 1.12 -2.50 2.54
CA LEU A 95 0.12 -1.49 2.81
C LEU A 95 -0.53 -1.81 4.15
N ILE A 96 -0.51 -0.84 5.06
CA ILE A 96 -1.14 -0.88 6.38
C ILE A 96 -2.48 -0.17 6.26
N VAL A 97 -3.55 -0.95 6.21
CA VAL A 97 -4.91 -0.53 5.83
C VAL A 97 -5.86 -0.70 7.03
N PRO A 98 -6.00 0.34 7.87
CA PRO A 98 -6.93 0.32 9.00
C PRO A 98 -8.37 0.57 8.56
N GLY A 99 -9.32 -0.09 9.22
CA GLY A 99 -10.74 0.26 9.17
C GLY A 99 -11.04 1.35 10.20
N LEU A 100 -11.54 2.50 9.74
CA LEU A 100 -11.87 3.63 10.60
C LEU A 100 -12.95 3.27 11.63
N ARG A 101 -13.89 2.40 11.26
CA ARG A 101 -15.04 2.03 12.09
C ARG A 101 -14.82 0.73 12.85
N SER A 102 -14.20 -0.25 12.21
CA SER A 102 -14.00 -1.58 12.80
C SER A 102 -12.84 -1.63 13.79
N SER A 103 -11.90 -0.68 13.72
CA SER A 103 -10.59 -0.72 14.39
C SER A 103 -9.69 -1.90 13.97
N ARG A 104 -10.07 -2.67 12.93
CA ARG A 104 -9.21 -3.73 12.37
C ARG A 104 -8.08 -3.12 11.56
N ILE A 105 -6.92 -3.77 11.56
CA ILE A 105 -5.78 -3.39 10.69
C ILE A 105 -5.47 -4.54 9.74
N HIS A 106 -5.54 -4.27 8.45
CA HIS A 106 -5.18 -5.22 7.39
C HIS A 106 -3.77 -4.91 6.89
N VAL A 107 -2.96 -5.94 6.74
CA VAL A 107 -1.61 -5.84 6.17
C VAL A 107 -1.65 -6.52 4.81
N LEU A 108 -1.50 -5.73 3.74
CA LEU A 108 -1.51 -6.23 2.37
C LEU A 108 -0.09 -6.22 1.80
N ASP A 109 0.38 -7.36 1.30
CA ASP A 109 1.68 -7.50 0.63
C ASP A 109 1.56 -7.14 -0.85
N THR A 110 2.39 -6.22 -1.34
CA THR A 110 2.43 -5.82 -2.76
C THR A 110 3.53 -6.54 -3.54
N LYS A 111 4.16 -7.58 -2.98
CA LYS A 111 5.16 -8.40 -3.67
C LYS A 111 4.75 -9.88 -3.60
N PRO A 112 5.11 -10.68 -4.63
CA PRO A 112 5.88 -10.31 -5.82
C PRO A 112 5.09 -9.55 -6.88
N GLU A 113 3.75 -9.52 -6.79
CA GLU A 113 2.87 -8.93 -7.80
C GLU A 113 2.21 -7.64 -7.28
N PRO A 114 2.74 -6.44 -7.59
CA PRO A 114 2.16 -5.18 -7.13
C PRO A 114 0.80 -4.87 -7.77
N ARG A 115 0.46 -5.49 -8.91
CA ARG A 115 -0.85 -5.31 -9.54
C ARG A 115 -1.97 -6.05 -8.80
N ALA A 116 -1.64 -6.98 -7.90
CA ALA A 116 -2.60 -7.78 -7.14
C ALA A 116 -2.15 -8.01 -5.68
N PRO A 117 -2.22 -6.99 -4.80
CA PRO A 117 -1.83 -7.13 -3.40
C PRO A 117 -2.71 -8.13 -2.64
N GLU A 118 -2.10 -8.90 -1.75
CA GLU A 118 -2.78 -9.94 -0.97
C GLU A 118 -2.77 -9.63 0.53
N ILE A 119 -3.86 -9.93 1.24
CA ILE A 119 -3.92 -9.80 2.69
C ILE A 119 -3.07 -10.92 3.31
N VAL A 120 -2.00 -10.54 4.02
CA VAL A 120 -1.10 -11.47 4.71
C VAL A 120 -1.32 -11.50 6.21
N LYS A 121 -1.98 -10.48 6.77
CA LYS A 121 -2.31 -10.41 8.20
C LYS A 121 -3.51 -9.51 8.44
N VAL A 122 -4.32 -9.90 9.43
CA VAL A 122 -5.36 -9.07 10.02
C VAL A 122 -5.08 -8.96 11.52
N ILE A 123 -5.19 -7.75 12.04
CA ILE A 123 -5.11 -7.46 13.48
C ILE A 123 -6.51 -7.05 13.91
N GLU A 124 -7.12 -7.87 14.76
CA GLU A 124 -8.45 -7.64 15.31
C GLU A 124 -8.42 -6.58 16.44
N PRO A 125 -9.52 -5.85 16.68
CA PRO A 125 -9.68 -5.05 17.89
C PRO A 125 -9.73 -5.95 19.15
N GLU A 126 -9.41 -5.36 20.31
CA GLU A 126 -9.60 -5.99 21.62
C GLU A 126 -11.08 -6.07 22.04
#